data_AF-A0A1F8P2Y3-F1
#
_entry.id   AF-A0A1F8P2Y3-F1
#
_cell.length_a   1.000
_cell.length_b   1.000
_cell.length_c   1.000
_cell.angle_alpha   90.00
_cell.angle_beta   90.00
_cell.angle_gamma   90.00
#
_symmetry.space_group_name_H-M   'P 1'
#
loop_
_entity.id
_entity.type
_entity.pdbx_description
1 polymer ?
#
loop_
_entity_poly.entity_id
_entity_poly.type
_entity_poly.pdbx_seq_one_letter_code
_entity_poly.pdbx_strand_id
1 'polypeptide(L)' 'MREERTLAKPEEAQASGLERIEKRLDMLDDRIDNIDSIVSAVAERVMKQPITFNVTCNRCGHKIEVAIIGVEKPTK' A
#
# COMPACT_ATOMS: atom_id res chain seq x y z
N MET A 1 -7.05 -26.62 -56.59
CA MET A 1 -6.51 -26.14 -55.30
C MET A 1 -7.57 -25.24 -54.70
N ARG A 2 -8.17 -25.64 -53.58
CA ARG A 2 -9.20 -24.84 -52.88
C ARG A 2 -8.49 -23.89 -51.91
N GLU A 3 -8.80 -22.61 -52.00
CA GLU A 3 -8.48 -21.61 -50.99
C GLU A 3 -9.41 -21.81 -49.79
N GLU A 4 -8.85 -22.15 -48.63
CA GLU A 4 -9.52 -22.02 -47.35
C GLU A 4 -8.77 -20.96 -46.53
N ARG A 5 -9.10 -19.70 -46.78
CA ARG A 5 -8.83 -18.60 -45.84
C ARG A 5 -9.96 -18.59 -44.82
N THR A 6 -9.78 -19.31 -43.72
CA THR A 6 -10.61 -19.18 -42.53
C THR A 6 -10.39 -17.79 -41.93
N LEU A 7 -11.31 -16.87 -42.25
CA LEU A 7 -11.42 -15.58 -41.60
C LEU A 7 -11.86 -15.82 -40.15
N ALA A 8 -10.90 -15.74 -39.23
CA ALA A 8 -11.21 -15.70 -37.80
C ALA A 8 -12.18 -14.54 -37.54
N LYS A 9 -13.31 -14.87 -36.91
CA LYS A 9 -14.42 -13.95 -36.65
C LYS A 9 -13.93 -12.84 -35.71
N PRO A 10 -14.19 -11.55 -36.01
CA PRO A 10 -13.68 -10.43 -35.21
C PRO A 10 -14.18 -10.40 -33.75
N GLU A 11 -15.17 -11.22 -33.40
CA GLU A 11 -15.72 -11.34 -32.04
C GLU A 11 -14.82 -12.19 -31.11
N GLU A 12 -14.17 -13.25 -31.62
CA GLU A 12 -13.26 -14.11 -30.82
C GLU A 12 -11.95 -13.39 -30.46
N ALA A 13 -11.47 -12.51 -31.35
CA ALA A 13 -10.31 -11.65 -31.12
C ALA A 13 -10.57 -10.55 -30.08
N GLN A 14 -11.82 -10.07 -29.98
CA GLN A 14 -12.22 -9.07 -28.98
C GLN A 14 -12.44 -9.69 -27.60
N ALA A 15 -13.07 -10.87 -27.54
CA ALA A 15 -13.25 -11.62 -26.29
C ALA A 15 -11.91 -11.99 -25.65
N SER A 16 -10.95 -12.47 -26.45
CA SER A 16 -9.59 -12.78 -25.98
C SER A 16 -8.78 -11.54 -25.58
N GLY A 17 -9.09 -10.38 -26.16
CA GLY A 17 -8.51 -9.09 -25.76
C GLY A 17 -9.00 -8.62 -24.39
N LEU A 18 -10.29 -8.77 -24.11
CA LEU A 18 -10.90 -8.43 -22.82
C LEU A 18 -10.38 -9.33 -21.70
N GLU A 19 -10.32 -10.64 -21.91
CA GLU A 19 -9.80 -11.60 -20.93
C GLU A 19 -8.33 -11.31 -20.56
N ARG A 20 -7.55 -10.81 -21.53
CA ARG A 20 -6.14 -10.43 -21.31
C ARG A 20 -6.00 -9.12 -20.51
N ILE A 21 -6.97 -8.21 -20.60
CA ILE A 21 -7.01 -6.97 -19.83
C ILE A 21 -7.46 -7.27 -18.40
N GLU A 22 -8.47 -8.11 -18.22
CA GLU A 22 -8.94 -8.58 -16.92
C GLU A 22 -7.81 -9.23 -16.11
N LYS A 23 -7.09 -10.20 -16.69
CA LYS A 23 -5.89 -10.80 -16.07
C LYS A 23 -4.81 -9.78 -15.69
N ARG A 24 -4.67 -8.68 -16.44
CA ARG A 24 -3.70 -7.62 -16.12
C ARG A 24 -4.18 -6.74 -14.96
N LEU A 25 -5.48 -6.50 -14.86
CA LEU A 25 -6.08 -5.75 -13.76
C LEU A 25 -6.01 -6.56 -12.47
N ASP A 26 -6.31 -7.86 -12.50
CA ASP A 26 -6.18 -8.75 -11.33
C ASP A 26 -4.74 -8.77 -10.80
N MET A 27 -3.74 -8.91 -11.69
CA MET A 27 -2.33 -8.83 -11.30
C MET A 27 -1.91 -7.46 -10.74
N LEU A 28 -2.63 -6.38 -11.08
CA LEU A 28 -2.37 -5.06 -10.52
C LEU A 28 -3.00 -4.90 -9.15
N ASP A 29 -4.23 -5.39 -8.98
CA ASP A 29 -4.97 -5.38 -7.71
C ASP A 29 -4.19 -6.14 -6.62
N ASP A 30 -3.72 -7.35 -6.94
CA ASP A 30 -2.86 -8.16 -6.07
C ASP A 30 -1.59 -7.40 -5.62
N ARG A 31 -1.01 -6.58 -6.50
CA ARG A 31 0.19 -5.81 -6.18
C ARG A 31 -0.13 -4.58 -5.33
N ILE A 32 -1.29 -3.98 -5.53
CA ILE A 32 -1.76 -2.82 -4.76
C ILE A 32 -2.08 -3.27 -3.34
N ASP A 33 -2.78 -4.40 -3.16
CA ASP A 33 -3.06 -5.01 -1.85
C ASP A 33 -1.78 -5.32 -1.05
N ASN A 34 -0.75 -5.83 -1.74
CA ASN A 34 0.55 -6.10 -1.12
C ASN A 34 1.28 -4.82 -0.68
N ILE A 35 1.06 -3.69 -1.36
CA ILE A 35 1.63 -2.40 -0.97
C ILE A 35 0.87 -1.80 0.23
N ASP A 36 -0.45 -1.88 0.24
CA ASP A 36 -1.29 -1.33 1.32
C ASP A 36 -0.97 -1.98 2.68
N SER A 37 -0.64 -3.28 2.68
CA SER A 37 -0.18 -4.01 3.88
C SER A 37 1.15 -3.47 4.42
N ILE A 38 2.12 -3.19 3.54
CA ILE A 38 3.43 -2.65 3.93
C ILE A 38 3.29 -1.23 4.47
N VAL A 39 2.52 -0.38 3.79
CA VAL A 39 2.30 1.01 4.19
C VAL A 39 1.62 1.08 5.55
N SER A 40 0.60 0.25 5.78
CA SER A 40 -0.09 0.16 7.08
C SER A 40 0.85 -0.28 8.20
N ALA A 41 1.68 -1.31 7.97
CA ALA A 41 2.64 -1.80 8.96
C ALA A 41 3.73 -0.75 9.30
N VAL A 42 4.16 0.05 8.31
CA VAL A 42 5.11 1.14 8.53
C VAL A 42 4.47 2.28 9.31
N ALA A 43 3.24 2.68 8.95
CA ALA A 43 2.50 3.72 9.66
C ALA A 43 2.29 3.35 11.14
N GLU A 44 1.88 2.11 11.43
CA GLU A 44 1.77 1.62 12.80
C GLU A 44 3.10 1.68 13.56
N ARG A 45 4.21 1.31 12.92
CA ARG A 45 5.53 1.33 13.57
C ARG A 45 6.00 2.74 13.87
N VAL A 46 5.73 3.70 13.00
CA VAL A 46 6.07 5.12 13.19
C VAL A 46 5.21 5.73 14.29
N MET A 47 3.90 5.47 14.32
CA MET A 47 3.02 5.96 15.38
C MET A 47 3.36 5.36 16.76
N LYS A 48 3.88 4.13 16.80
CA LYS A 48 4.32 3.46 18.04
C LYS A 48 5.70 3.91 18.52
N GLN A 49 6.46 4.70 17.76
CA GLN A 49 7.77 5.20 18.21
C GLN A 49 7.61 6.45 19.08
N PRO A 50 8.01 6.41 20.37
CA PRO A 50 7.99 7.58 21.23
C PRO A 50 8.96 8.63 20.69
N ILE A 51 8.53 9.90 20.66
CA ILE A 51 9.45 11.02 20.43
C ILE A 51 10.07 11.38 21.78
N THR A 52 11.36 11.13 21.93
CA THR A 52 12.10 11.46 23.14
C THR A 52 12.86 12.78 22.96
N PHE A 53 12.66 13.74 23.85
CA PHE A 53 13.48 14.94 23.91
C PHE A 53 14.05 15.17 25.30
N ASN A 54 15.27 15.72 25.31
CA ASN A 54 16.02 16.03 26.51
C ASN A 54 15.94 17.53 26.78
N VAL A 55 15.38 17.91 27.94
CA VAL A 55 15.33 19.30 28.40
C VAL A 55 16.17 19.44 29.65
N THR A 56 17.10 20.39 29.63
CA THR A 56 17.88 20.74 30.82
C THR A 56 17.11 21.77 31.64
N CYS A 57 16.83 21.48 32.91
CA CYS A 57 16.20 22.43 33.81
C CYS A 57 17.15 23.60 34.10
N ASN A 58 16.74 24.81 33.76
CA ASN A 58 17.52 26.03 34.01
C ASN A 58 17.64 26.42 35.50
N ARG A 59 16.86 25.78 36.38
CA ARG A 59 16.87 26.06 37.83
C ARG A 59 17.79 25.12 38.62
N CYS A 60 17.93 23.86 38.21
CA CYS A 60 18.70 22.86 38.96
C CYS A 60 19.70 22.04 38.12
N GLY A 61 19.84 22.34 36.83
CA GLY A 61 20.80 21.68 35.92
C GLY A 61 20.51 20.22 35.61
N HIS A 62 19.44 19.65 36.16
CA HIS A 62 19.06 18.27 35.90
C HIS A 62 18.58 18.11 34.45
N LYS A 63 19.01 17.02 33.82
CA LYS A 63 18.53 16.58 32.52
C LYS A 63 17.21 15.84 32.73
N ILE A 64 16.15 16.35 32.12
CA ILE A 64 14.82 15.75 32.12
C ILE A 64 14.64 15.08 30.76
N GLU A 65 14.37 13.79 30.77
CA GLU A 65 14.02 13.02 29.59
C GLU A 65 12.49 12.91 29.50
N VAL A 66 11.90 13.36 28.40
CA VAL A 66 10.46 13.30 28.17
C VAL A 66 10.20 12.49 26.91
N ALA A 67 9.46 11.39 27.05
CA ALA A 67 9.00 10.57 25.94
C ALA A 67 7.51 10.86 25.66
N ILE A 68 7.20 11.34 24.46
CA ILE A 68 5.83 11.53 23.99
C ILE A 68 5.41 10.33 23.17
N ILE A 69 4.30 9.70 23.54
CA ILE A 69 3.66 8.62 22.77
C ILE A 69 2.31 9.15 22.27
N GLY A 70 2.14 9.20 20.95
CA GLY A 70 0.85 9.51 20.34
C GLY A 70 -0.09 8.32 20.50
N VAL A 71 -1.13 8.46 21.32
CA VAL A 71 -2.25 7.50 21.35
C VAL A 71 -3.37 8.07 20.48
N GLU A 72 -3.49 7.57 19.26
CA GLU A 72 -4.68 7.86 18.47
C GLU A 72 -5.90 7.23 19.16
N LYS A 73 -6.90 8.05 19.50
CA LYS A 73 -8.11 7.59 20.16
C LYS A 73 -9.02 6.97 19.09
N PRO A 74 -9.39 5.68 19.17
CA PRO A 74 -10.30 5.09 18.21
C PRO A 74 -11.65 5.83 18.28
N THR A 75 -11.99 6.56 17.21
CA THR A 75 -13.33 7.11 16.98
C THR A 75 -14.20 6.03 16.35
N LYS A 76 -15.40 5.85 16.90
CA LYS A 76 -16.42 4.87 16.48
C LYS A 76 -16.91 5.12 15.07
#